data_AF-A0A432UYY4-F1
#
_entry.id   AF-A0A432UYY4-F1
#
_cell.length_a   1.000
_cell.length_b   1.000
_cell.length_c   1.000
_cell.angle_alpha   90.00
_cell.angle_beta   90.00
_cell.angle_gamma   90.00
#
_symmetry.space_group_name_H-M   'P 1'
#
loop_
_entity.id
_entity.type
_entity.pdbx_description
1 polymer ?
#
loop_
_entity_poly.entity_id
_entity_poly.type
_entity_poly.pdbx_seq_one_letter_code
_entity_poly.pdbx_strand_id
1 'polypeptide(L)'
;VRSVLRGQRSDVFRVRQSSIEEWLPWLDSRWTQGAHNASALWREMRKKGFCGQIGVISEWARRRRLAEKADQSALARTPSARSIARLMTLARDDLSKSDAVLVATIESNVPDLITARTLIDDFQAMIRSKAAEKLDSWVADAKTSLVRSFANGVEKDIAAVRNAIISPWSNGQTEGQITKLK
;
A
#
# COMPACT_ATOMS: atom_id res chain seq x y z
N VAL A 1 -49.03 12.45 1.26
CA VAL A 1 -48.51 11.09 1.53
C VAL A 1 -48.30 10.38 0.20
N ARG A 2 -47.16 9.70 0.07
CA ARG A 2 -46.64 9.01 -1.13
C ARG A 2 -47.62 7.97 -1.71
N SER A 3 -47.53 7.76 -3.03
CA SER A 3 -47.32 6.44 -3.65
C SER A 3 -47.78 6.46 -5.11
N VAL A 4 -46.86 6.29 -6.07
CA VAL A 4 -47.22 5.75 -7.39
C VAL A 4 -46.13 4.78 -7.84
N LEU A 5 -46.53 3.51 -7.92
CA LEU A 5 -45.96 2.48 -8.78
C LEU A 5 -46.21 2.87 -10.25
N ARG A 6 -45.18 2.81 -11.11
CA ARG A 6 -45.38 2.59 -12.54
C ARG A 6 -44.25 1.76 -13.12
N GLY A 7 -44.63 0.59 -13.60
CA GLY A 7 -43.91 -0.10 -14.66
C GLY A 7 -44.07 0.62 -16.00
N GLN A 8 -43.13 0.29 -16.89
CA GLN A 8 -43.12 0.53 -18.33
C GLN A 8 -43.13 1.99 -18.81
N ARG A 9 -41.93 2.55 -18.89
CA ARG A 9 -41.44 3.18 -20.13
C ARG A 9 -40.00 2.76 -20.36
N SER A 10 -39.81 2.03 -21.45
CA SER A 10 -38.52 1.79 -22.08
C SER A 10 -38.00 3.10 -22.66
N ASP A 11 -37.50 3.99 -21.81
CA ASP A 11 -36.65 5.09 -22.24
C ASP A 11 -35.21 4.74 -21.89
N VAL A 12 -34.57 4.25 -22.95
CA VAL A 12 -33.16 4.01 -23.16
C VAL A 12 -32.33 5.12 -22.50
N PHE A 13 -31.88 4.90 -21.27
CA PHE A 13 -30.69 5.59 -20.78
C PHE A 13 -29.54 5.11 -21.66
N ARG A 14 -29.34 5.78 -22.80
CA ARG A 14 -28.03 5.75 -23.47
C ARG A 14 -27.06 6.16 -22.37
N VAL A 15 -26.25 5.21 -21.93
CA VAL A 15 -25.00 5.50 -21.24
C VAL A 15 -24.26 6.44 -22.20
N ARG A 16 -24.32 7.75 -21.95
CA ARG A 16 -23.58 8.70 -22.78
C ARG A 16 -22.12 8.37 -22.54
N GLN A 17 -21.49 7.65 -23.47
CA GLN A 17 -20.04 7.70 -23.64
C GLN A 17 -19.69 9.18 -23.58
N SER A 18 -18.94 9.57 -22.55
CA SER A 18 -18.63 10.98 -22.39
C SER A 18 -17.74 11.34 -23.57
N SER A 19 -18.10 12.37 -24.35
CA SER A 19 -17.35 12.77 -25.56
C SER A 19 -15.86 13.06 -25.30
N ILE A 20 -15.47 13.15 -24.03
CA ILE A 20 -14.10 13.32 -23.57
C ILE A 20 -13.30 12.00 -23.49
N GLU A 21 -13.94 10.84 -23.35
CA GLU A 21 -13.27 9.53 -23.22
C GLU A 21 -12.29 9.26 -24.36
N GLU A 22 -12.72 9.49 -25.60
CA GLU A 22 -11.89 9.32 -26.80
C GLU A 22 -10.68 10.29 -26.83
N TRP A 23 -10.78 11.40 -26.09
CA TRP A 23 -9.77 12.45 -26.03
C TRP A 23 -8.88 12.37 -24.80
N LEU A 24 -9.16 11.46 -23.86
CA LEU A 24 -8.37 11.31 -22.63
C LEU A 24 -6.87 11.05 -22.93
N PRO A 25 -6.49 10.15 -23.86
CA PRO A 25 -5.08 9.91 -24.15
C PRO A 25 -4.36 11.16 -24.68
N TRP A 26 -5.05 11.95 -25.52
CA TRP A 26 -4.50 13.20 -26.05
C TRP A 26 -4.39 14.27 -24.97
N LEU A 27 -5.42 14.41 -24.13
CA LEU A 27 -5.45 15.34 -23.00
C LEU A 27 -4.34 15.04 -21.99
N ASP A 28 -4.17 13.76 -21.63
CA ASP A 28 -3.10 13.32 -20.73
C ASP A 28 -1.72 13.60 -21.33
N SER A 29 -1.51 13.35 -22.62
CA SER A 29 -0.25 13.68 -23.29
C SER A 29 0.04 15.19 -23.29
N ARG A 30 -0.96 16.06 -23.45
CA ARG A 30 -0.76 17.51 -23.40
C ARG A 30 -0.53 18.00 -21.98
N TRP A 31 -1.20 17.38 -21.02
CA TRP A 31 -1.04 17.69 -19.60
C TRP A 31 0.38 17.38 -19.12
N THR A 32 0.92 16.21 -19.45
CA THR A 32 2.31 15.84 -19.12
C THR A 32 3.35 16.73 -19.80
N GLN A 33 3.01 17.33 -20.94
CA GLN A 33 3.83 18.35 -21.62
C GLN A 33 3.70 19.76 -20.99
N GLY A 34 2.96 19.92 -19.88
CA GLY A 34 2.83 21.17 -19.15
C GLY A 34 1.67 22.08 -19.61
N ALA A 35 0.81 21.62 -20.53
CA ALA A 35 -0.34 22.41 -20.99
C ALA A 35 -1.50 22.36 -19.98
N HIS A 36 -1.41 23.11 -18.89
CA HIS A 36 -2.40 23.07 -17.79
C HIS A 36 -3.60 24.01 -17.97
N ASN A 37 -3.68 24.76 -19.09
CA ASN A 37 -4.77 25.70 -19.35
C ASN A 37 -5.94 25.01 -20.08
N ALA A 38 -7.02 24.72 -19.34
CA ALA A 38 -8.22 24.08 -19.86
C ALA A 38 -8.85 24.79 -21.08
N SER A 39 -8.81 26.13 -21.12
CA SER A 39 -9.35 26.91 -22.24
C SER A 39 -8.46 26.83 -23.50
N ALA A 40 -7.15 26.66 -23.32
CA ALA A 40 -6.22 26.44 -24.42
C ALA A 40 -6.39 25.02 -24.99
N LEU A 41 -6.44 24.01 -24.11
CA LEU A 41 -6.71 22.62 -24.47
C LEU A 41 -8.05 22.48 -25.22
N TRP A 42 -9.11 23.13 -24.75
CA TRP A 42 -10.40 23.12 -25.44
C TRP A 42 -10.35 23.71 -26.84
N ARG A 43 -9.64 24.83 -27.05
CA ARG A 43 -9.47 25.43 -28.39
C ARG A 43 -8.69 24.51 -29.32
N GLU A 44 -7.64 23.85 -28.84
CA GLU A 44 -6.87 22.87 -29.61
C GLU A 44 -7.72 21.65 -29.99
N MET A 45 -8.50 21.13 -29.04
CA MET A 45 -9.42 20.00 -29.28
C MET A 45 -10.52 20.37 -30.27
N ARG A 46 -11.09 21.58 -30.17
CA ARG A 46 -12.09 22.09 -31.13
C ARG A 46 -11.56 22.11 -32.55
N LYS A 47 -10.30 22.55 -32.75
CA LYS A 47 -9.65 22.53 -34.08
C LYS A 47 -9.45 21.12 -34.64
N LYS A 48 -9.30 20.13 -33.77
CA LYS A 48 -9.10 18.72 -34.15
C LYS A 48 -10.41 17.92 -34.25
N GLY A 49 -11.57 18.55 -34.06
CA GLY A 49 -12.88 17.92 -34.24
C GLY A 49 -13.66 17.61 -32.96
N PHE A 50 -13.23 18.09 -31.80
CA PHE A 50 -14.00 17.91 -30.55
C PHE A 50 -15.27 18.77 -30.55
N CYS A 51 -16.42 18.14 -30.29
CA CYS A 51 -17.72 18.81 -30.26
C CYS A 51 -18.24 19.12 -28.84
N GLY A 52 -17.48 18.81 -27.79
CA GLY A 52 -17.91 19.01 -26.41
C GLY A 52 -17.74 20.43 -25.87
N GLN A 53 -18.41 20.70 -24.74
CA GLN A 53 -18.37 21.99 -24.05
C GLN A 53 -17.07 22.18 -23.26
N ILE A 54 -16.64 23.44 -23.12
CA ILE A 54 -15.46 23.81 -22.34
C ILE A 54 -15.55 23.39 -20.87
N GLY A 55 -16.77 23.39 -20.29
CA GLY A 55 -17.01 22.96 -18.91
C GLY A 55 -16.54 21.52 -18.62
N VAL A 56 -16.63 20.63 -19.61
CA VAL A 56 -16.17 19.23 -19.48
C VAL A 56 -14.66 19.17 -19.30
N ILE A 57 -13.91 19.97 -20.07
CA ILE A 57 -12.45 20.04 -19.99
C ILE A 57 -12.02 20.79 -18.73
N SER A 58 -12.73 21.85 -18.34
CA SER A 58 -12.48 22.57 -17.09
C SER A 58 -12.65 21.66 -15.87
N GLU A 59 -13.70 20.83 -15.86
CA GLU A 59 -13.94 19.86 -14.79
C GLU A 59 -12.88 18.76 -14.78
N TRP A 60 -12.51 18.24 -15.94
CA TRP A 60 -11.42 17.27 -16.08
C TRP A 60 -10.08 17.85 -15.56
N ALA A 61 -9.71 19.07 -15.98
CA ALA A 61 -8.48 19.73 -15.55
C ALA A 61 -8.50 20.04 -14.04
N ARG A 62 -9.66 20.41 -13.49
CA ARG A 62 -9.84 20.62 -12.05
C ARG A 62 -9.58 19.33 -11.28
N ARG A 63 -10.17 18.21 -11.71
CA ARG A 63 -9.93 16.89 -11.10
C ARG A 63 -8.46 16.47 -11.20
N ARG A 64 -7.82 16.72 -12.33
CA ARG A 64 -6.38 16.42 -12.54
C ARG A 64 -5.49 17.16 -11.54
N ARG A 65 -5.71 18.46 -11.35
CA ARG A 65 -4.96 19.27 -10.35
C ARG A 65 -5.21 18.81 -8.91
N LEU A 66 -6.45 18.42 -8.60
CA LEU A 66 -6.78 17.89 -7.28
C LEU A 66 -6.06 16.55 -7.02
N ALA A 67 -5.99 15.67 -8.02
CA ALA A 67 -5.23 14.43 -7.94
C ALA A 67 -3.73 14.69 -7.78
N GLU A 68 -3.13 15.56 -8.59
CA GLU A 68 -1.71 15.92 -8.48
C GLU A 68 -1.36 16.56 -7.12
N LYS A 69 -2.25 17.41 -6.60
CA LYS A 69 -2.07 18.00 -5.26
C LYS A 69 -2.20 16.95 -4.16
N ALA A 70 -3.06 15.96 -4.33
CA ALA A 70 -3.18 14.83 -3.41
C ALA A 70 -1.93 13.95 -3.46
N ASP A 71 -1.40 13.66 -4.64
CA ASP A 71 -0.16 12.90 -4.84
C ASP A 71 1.05 13.64 -4.25
N GLN A 72 1.16 14.95 -4.47
CA GLN A 72 2.21 15.78 -3.86
C GLN A 72 2.12 15.81 -2.33
N SER A 73 0.90 15.89 -1.78
CA SER A 73 0.66 15.80 -0.34
C SER A 73 0.99 14.40 0.22
N ALA A 74 0.69 13.34 -0.54
CA ALA A 74 1.03 11.96 -0.19
C ALA A 74 2.54 11.73 -0.19
N LEU A 75 3.27 12.23 -1.18
CA LEU A 75 4.73 12.21 -1.25
C LEU A 75 5.36 12.95 -0.05
N ALA A 76 4.81 14.12 0.30
CA ALA A 76 5.24 14.88 1.48
C ALA A 76 4.94 14.17 2.82
N ARG A 77 4.09 13.15 2.83
CA ARG A 77 3.68 12.36 4.01
C ARG A 77 4.29 10.96 4.04
N THR A 78 5.43 10.75 3.38
CA THR A 78 6.12 9.45 3.41
C THR A 78 6.31 9.02 4.88
N PRO A 79 5.67 7.92 5.32
CA PRO A 79 5.73 7.50 6.71
C PRO A 79 7.17 7.11 7.07
N SER A 80 7.55 7.33 8.34
CA SER A 80 8.87 6.91 8.80
C SER A 80 9.06 5.39 8.66
N ALA A 81 10.31 4.94 8.47
CA ALA A 81 10.63 3.51 8.43
C ALA A 81 10.12 2.75 9.67
N ARG A 82 10.15 3.41 10.85
CA ARG A 82 9.60 2.86 12.10
C ARG A 82 8.08 2.70 12.05
N SER A 83 7.38 3.67 11.46
CA SER A 83 5.92 3.61 11.27
C SER A 83 5.56 2.46 10.34
N ILE A 84 6.27 2.33 9.21
CA ILE A 84 6.07 1.23 8.25
C ILE A 84 6.33 -0.12 8.93
N ALA A 85 7.46 -0.28 9.61
CA ALA A 85 7.77 -1.52 10.33
C ALA A 85 6.67 -1.89 11.33
N ARG A 86 6.19 -0.93 12.14
CA ARG A 86 5.11 -1.17 13.12
C ARG A 86 3.79 -1.56 12.45
N LEU A 87 3.41 -0.90 11.36
CA LEU A 87 2.21 -1.23 10.60
C LEU A 87 2.29 -2.63 9.99
N MET A 88 3.48 -3.02 9.52
CA MET A 88 3.68 -4.33 8.90
C MET A 88 3.75 -5.48 9.90
N THR A 89 4.21 -5.25 11.14
CA THR A 89 4.44 -6.32 12.12
C THR A 89 3.46 -6.36 13.30
N LEU A 90 3.03 -5.22 13.86
CA LEU A 90 2.37 -5.16 15.17
C LEU A 90 0.93 -4.64 15.13
N ALA A 91 0.56 -3.80 14.16
CA ALA A 91 -0.69 -3.03 14.20
C ALA A 91 -1.81 -3.57 13.27
N ARG A 92 -1.73 -4.83 12.83
CA ARG A 92 -2.63 -5.40 11.80
C ARG A 92 -4.09 -5.50 12.27
N ASP A 93 -4.29 -5.74 13.55
CA ASP A 93 -5.63 -6.01 14.10
C ASP A 93 -6.46 -4.74 14.33
N ASP A 94 -5.84 -3.55 14.26
CA ASP A 94 -6.50 -2.24 14.44
C ASP A 94 -5.96 -1.19 13.45
N LEU A 95 -5.99 -1.54 12.16
CA LEU A 95 -5.60 -0.63 11.08
C LEU A 95 -6.69 0.41 10.82
N SER A 96 -6.32 1.70 10.87
CA SER A 96 -7.17 2.76 10.33
C SER A 96 -7.33 2.59 8.81
N LYS A 97 -8.40 3.15 8.22
CA LYS A 97 -8.60 3.08 6.76
C LYS A 97 -7.42 3.64 5.96
N SER A 98 -6.79 4.70 6.45
CA SER A 98 -5.60 5.29 5.84
C SER A 98 -4.38 4.37 5.93
N ASP A 99 -4.19 3.70 7.06
CA ASP A 99 -3.07 2.78 7.24
C ASP A 99 -3.25 1.50 6.41
N ALA A 100 -4.49 1.02 6.27
CA ALA A 100 -4.81 -0.13 5.42
C ALA A 100 -4.48 0.14 3.94
N VAL A 101 -4.82 1.33 3.43
CA VAL A 101 -4.47 1.75 2.06
C VAL A 101 -2.96 1.87 1.88
N LEU A 102 -2.27 2.42 2.87
CA LEU A 102 -0.81 2.53 2.87
C LEU A 102 -0.15 1.13 2.85
N VAL A 103 -0.61 0.21 3.70
CA VAL A 103 -0.12 -1.18 3.75
C VAL A 103 -0.35 -1.86 2.40
N ALA A 104 -1.56 -1.77 1.82
CA ALA A 104 -1.86 -2.36 0.53
C ALA A 104 -0.98 -1.79 -0.60
N THR A 105 -0.69 -0.49 -0.55
CA THR A 105 0.21 0.17 -1.51
C THR A 105 1.65 -0.34 -1.37
N ILE A 106 2.14 -0.46 -0.13
CA ILE A 106 3.50 -0.97 0.14
C ILE A 106 3.61 -2.44 -0.27
N GLU A 107 2.63 -3.28 0.07
CA GLU A 107 2.59 -4.69 -0.31
C GLU A 107 2.60 -4.84 -1.85
N SER A 108 1.89 -3.98 -2.57
CA SER A 108 1.85 -4.04 -4.04
C SER A 108 3.16 -3.60 -4.73
N ASN A 109 3.96 -2.75 -4.08
CA ASN A 109 5.13 -2.11 -4.71
C ASN A 109 6.47 -2.60 -4.15
N VAL A 110 6.50 -3.26 -2.99
CA VAL A 110 7.73 -3.71 -2.32
C VAL A 110 7.62 -5.19 -1.91
N PRO A 111 7.72 -6.13 -2.87
CA PRO A 111 7.61 -7.57 -2.60
C PRO A 111 8.61 -8.08 -1.56
N ASP A 112 9.83 -7.55 -1.55
CA ASP A 112 10.87 -7.93 -0.59
C ASP A 112 10.45 -7.67 0.87
N LEU A 113 9.60 -6.68 1.12
CA LEU A 113 9.07 -6.40 2.44
C LEU A 113 8.00 -7.42 2.86
N ILE A 114 7.24 -7.95 1.91
CA ILE A 114 6.33 -9.08 2.15
C ILE A 114 7.16 -10.31 2.54
N THR A 115 8.22 -10.62 1.79
CA THR A 115 9.11 -11.75 2.11
C THR A 115 9.72 -11.61 3.50
N ALA A 116 10.24 -10.43 3.83
CA ALA A 116 10.78 -10.14 5.16
C ALA A 116 9.75 -10.34 6.27
N ARG A 117 8.51 -9.91 6.02
CA ARG A 117 7.39 -10.08 6.95
C ARG A 117 7.04 -11.56 7.15
N THR A 118 6.87 -12.31 6.07
CA THR A 118 6.58 -13.75 6.13
C THR A 118 7.65 -14.49 6.94
N LEU A 119 8.92 -14.17 6.72
CA LEU A 119 10.02 -14.76 7.50
C LEU A 119 9.93 -14.42 8.99
N ILE A 120 9.53 -13.20 9.36
CA ILE A 120 9.33 -12.85 10.78
C ILE A 120 8.14 -13.62 11.37
N ASP A 121 7.02 -13.71 10.64
CA ASP A 121 5.82 -14.46 11.06
C ASP A 121 6.15 -15.95 11.25
N ASP A 122 6.90 -16.55 10.32
CA ASP A 122 7.36 -17.93 10.38
C ASP A 122 8.29 -18.19 11.58
N PHE A 123 9.19 -17.23 11.88
CA PHE A 123 10.07 -17.32 13.04
C PHE A 123 9.27 -17.31 14.36
N GLN A 124 8.27 -16.42 14.48
CA GLN A 124 7.41 -16.36 15.65
C GLN A 124 6.56 -17.64 15.79
N ALA A 125 6.01 -18.14 14.69
CA ALA A 125 5.25 -19.38 14.67
C ALA A 125 6.12 -20.58 15.08
N MET A 126 7.36 -20.64 14.60
CA MET A 126 8.36 -21.64 14.98
C MET A 126 8.66 -21.61 16.49
N ILE A 127 8.85 -20.43 17.08
CA ILE A 127 9.04 -20.30 18.54
C ILE A 127 7.81 -20.81 19.30
N ARG A 128 6.60 -20.38 18.89
CA ARG A 128 5.35 -20.77 19.58
C ARG A 128 5.06 -22.27 19.48
N SER A 129 5.37 -22.88 18.33
CA SER A 129 5.16 -24.31 18.08
C SER A 129 6.33 -25.19 18.56
N LYS A 130 7.41 -24.58 19.07
CA LYS A 130 8.64 -25.27 19.49
C LYS A 130 9.32 -26.10 18.38
N ALA A 131 9.14 -25.69 17.13
CA ALA A 131 9.61 -26.39 15.92
C ALA A 131 11.09 -26.11 15.60
N ALA A 132 11.99 -26.45 16.52
CA ALA A 132 13.41 -26.13 16.43
C ALA A 132 14.13 -26.75 15.21
N GLU A 133 13.59 -27.82 14.65
CA GLU A 133 14.08 -28.47 13.44
C GLU A 133 13.97 -27.58 12.18
N LYS A 134 13.08 -26.58 12.18
CA LYS A 134 12.90 -25.64 11.05
C LYS A 134 13.87 -24.46 11.09
N LEU A 135 14.66 -24.33 12.16
CA LEU A 135 15.49 -23.15 12.40
C LEU A 135 16.57 -22.99 11.33
N ASP A 136 17.23 -24.08 10.95
CA ASP A 136 18.35 -24.02 10.01
C ASP A 136 17.89 -23.63 8.60
N SER A 137 16.76 -24.18 8.13
CA SER A 137 16.15 -23.78 6.86
C SER A 137 15.67 -22.33 6.89
N TRP A 138 15.07 -21.91 8.01
CA TRP A 138 14.64 -20.53 8.18
C TRP A 138 15.81 -19.54 8.13
N VAL A 139 16.95 -19.86 8.77
CA VAL A 139 18.15 -19.02 8.72
C VAL A 139 18.67 -18.88 7.29
N ALA A 140 18.69 -19.98 6.53
CA ALA A 140 19.14 -19.97 5.13
C ALA A 140 18.29 -19.03 4.27
N ASP A 141 16.97 -19.13 4.37
CA ASP A 141 16.02 -18.27 3.65
C ASP A 141 16.15 -16.81 4.11
N ALA A 142 16.18 -16.58 5.42
CA ALA A 142 16.24 -15.25 6.01
C ALA A 142 17.52 -14.49 5.63
N LYS A 143 18.65 -15.18 5.48
CA LYS A 143 19.92 -14.59 5.02
C LYS A 143 19.86 -14.00 3.62
N THR A 144 18.96 -14.48 2.76
CA THR A 144 18.80 -13.96 1.40
C THR A 144 17.88 -12.73 1.34
N SER A 145 17.19 -12.41 2.43
CA SER A 145 16.16 -11.38 2.48
C SER A 145 16.60 -10.08 3.18
N LEU A 146 15.67 -9.12 3.33
CA LEU A 146 15.90 -7.89 4.10
C LEU A 146 16.16 -8.11 5.60
N VAL A 147 15.83 -9.29 6.15
CA VAL A 147 16.11 -9.63 7.56
C VAL A 147 17.46 -10.33 7.76
N ARG A 148 18.37 -10.26 6.79
CA ARG A 148 19.71 -10.87 6.85
C ARG A 148 20.47 -10.56 8.14
N SER A 149 20.46 -9.31 8.60
CA SER A 149 21.19 -8.93 9.82
C SER A 149 20.67 -9.65 11.05
N PHE A 150 19.35 -9.84 11.14
CA PHE A 150 18.72 -10.63 12.20
C PHE A 150 19.07 -12.10 12.08
N ALA A 151 18.99 -12.68 10.87
CA ALA A 151 19.37 -14.07 10.61
C ALA A 151 20.84 -14.34 10.99
N ASN A 152 21.75 -13.41 10.68
CA ASN A 152 23.16 -13.51 11.07
C ASN A 152 23.35 -13.49 12.60
N GLY A 153 22.53 -12.72 13.33
CA GLY A 153 22.53 -12.75 14.80
C GLY A 153 22.06 -14.10 15.33
N VAL A 154 20.93 -14.59 14.82
CA VAL A 154 20.38 -15.90 15.18
C VAL A 154 21.37 -17.03 14.90
N GLU A 155 22.07 -16.99 13.76
CA GLU A 155 23.06 -18.00 13.40
C GLU A 155 24.27 -18.02 14.35
N LYS A 156 24.76 -16.83 14.76
CA LYS A 156 25.86 -16.74 15.73
C LYS A 156 25.49 -17.39 17.06
N ASP A 157 24.23 -17.26 17.47
CA ASP A 157 23.71 -17.77 18.73
C ASP A 157 22.83 -19.02 18.56
N ILE A 158 23.04 -19.79 17.48
CA ILE A 158 22.10 -20.85 17.05
C ILE A 158 21.79 -21.88 18.14
N ALA A 159 22.79 -22.27 18.94
CA ALA A 159 22.60 -23.22 20.05
C ALA A 159 21.71 -22.63 21.15
N ALA A 160 21.91 -21.35 21.49
CA ALA A 160 21.10 -20.65 22.48
C ALA A 160 19.67 -20.45 21.99
N VAL A 161 19.49 -20.07 20.72
CA VAL A 161 18.16 -19.90 20.11
C VAL A 161 17.42 -21.23 20.02
N ARG A 162 18.10 -22.31 19.59
CA ARG A 162 17.54 -23.67 19.56
C ARG A 162 17.08 -24.10 20.95
N ASN A 163 17.89 -23.86 21.97
CA ASN A 163 17.52 -24.13 23.36
C ASN A 163 16.33 -23.26 23.82
N ALA A 164 16.28 -21.99 23.43
CA ALA A 164 15.16 -21.10 23.76
C ALA A 164 13.84 -21.55 23.14
N ILE A 165 13.87 -22.18 21.95
CA ILE A 165 12.67 -22.74 21.29
C ILE A 165 12.16 -23.98 22.02
N ILE A 166 13.05 -24.89 22.42
CA ILE A 166 12.67 -26.20 22.99
C ILE A 166 12.40 -26.11 24.49
N SER A 167 13.14 -25.25 25.20
CA SER A 167 13.11 -25.13 26.66
C SER A 167 11.69 -24.90 27.20
N PRO A 168 11.30 -25.58 28.29
CA PRO A 168 10.07 -25.26 29.00
C PRO A 168 10.18 -24.00 29.87
N TRP A 169 11.40 -23.51 30.12
CA TRP A 169 11.68 -22.35 30.96
C TRP A 169 12.08 -21.15 30.13
N SER A 170 11.46 -19.99 30.38
CA SER A 170 11.82 -18.70 29.79
C SER A 170 12.29 -17.74 30.88
N ASN A 171 13.54 -17.29 30.78
CA ASN A 171 14.08 -16.22 31.63
C ASN A 171 13.76 -14.82 31.08
N GLY A 172 12.99 -14.72 29.99
CA GLY A 172 12.74 -13.44 29.31
C GLY A 172 12.06 -12.40 30.20
N GLN A 173 11.21 -12.83 31.14
CA GLN A 173 10.60 -11.90 32.10
C GLN A 173 11.62 -11.32 33.08
N THR A 174 12.52 -12.16 33.61
CA THR A 174 13.58 -11.75 34.55
C THR A 174 14.59 -10.84 33.86
N GLU A 175 15.03 -11.19 32.66
CA GLU A 175 15.95 -10.36 31.85
C GLU A 175 15.32 -9.03 31.43
N GLY A 176 14.03 -9.01 31.10
CA GLY A 176 13.30 -7.79 30.77
C GLY A 176 13.19 -6.81 31.95
N GLN A 177 13.04 -7.33 33.17
CA GLN A 177 13.06 -6.51 34.39
C GLN A 177 14.47 -5.97 34.70
N ILE A 178 15.50 -6.80 34.55
CA ILE A 178 16.90 -6.38 34.75
C ILE A 178 17.31 -5.30 33.75
N THR A 179 16.85 -5.39 32.50
CA THR A 179 17.19 -4.42 31.44
C THR A 179 16.49 -3.07 31.64
N LYS A 180 15.36 -3.00 32.36
CA LYS A 180 14.71 -1.73 32.74
C LYS A 180 15.42 -0.99 33.89
N LEU A 181 16.26 -1.69 34.64
CA LEU A 181 17.00 -1.16 35.79
C LEU A 181 18.42 -0.69 35.43
N LYS A 182 18.88 -0.94 34.20
CA LYS A 182 20.14 -0.44 33.64
C LYS A 182 19.87 0.78 32.76
#